data_AF-A0A914AFN4-F1
#
_entry.id   AF-A0A914AFN4-F1
#
_cell.length_a   1.000
_cell.length_b   1.000
_cell.length_c   1.000
_cell.angle_alpha   90.00
_cell.angle_beta   90.00
_cell.angle_gamma   90.00
#
_symmetry.space_group_name_H-M   'P 1'
#
loop_
_entity.id
_entity.type
_entity.pdbx_description
1 polymer ?
#
loop_
_entity_poly.entity_id
_entity_poly.type
_entity_poly.pdbx_seq_one_letter_code
_entity_poly.pdbx_strand_id
1 'polypeptide(L)'
;MEEMRFIDPSDFQLCEMDTDSAYMAISAPHLDDIIKPHLRDEYQREKSSWFPRDDTPDHRAYDKRTPGLFKVEWEGDGIVALCSKTYYCFGEKDKAVCKGLNKKTNDITKMNYLEALENQRAGEGVNRGFRMRSDGMYTYEQVKTAFTYFYPKRRVADDGVSTTYLDL
;
A
#
# COMPACT_ATOMS: atom_id res chain seq x y z
N MET A 1 -19.10 3.93 -18.61
CA MET A 1 -18.35 3.98 -17.35
C MET A 1 -19.39 4.08 -16.27
N GLU A 2 -19.41 3.12 -15.35
CA GLU A 2 -20.33 3.15 -14.22
C GLU A 2 -19.89 4.28 -13.29
N GLU A 3 -20.74 5.31 -13.13
CA GLU A 3 -20.46 6.45 -12.24
C GLU A 3 -20.36 5.97 -10.80
N MET A 4 -19.46 6.55 -10.01
CA MET A 4 -19.44 6.34 -8.57
C MET A 4 -20.76 6.82 -7.97
N ARG A 5 -21.54 5.90 -7.39
CA ARG A 5 -22.88 6.17 -6.86
C ARG A 5 -22.84 7.21 -5.74
N PHE A 6 -22.13 6.93 -4.65
CA PHE A 6 -22.19 7.72 -3.41
C PHE A 6 -21.26 8.94 -3.36
N ILE A 7 -20.18 8.95 -4.14
CA ILE A 7 -19.10 9.94 -4.07
C ILE A 7 -18.96 10.62 -5.44
N ASP A 8 -18.65 11.92 -5.44
CA ASP A 8 -18.31 12.62 -6.68
C ASP A 8 -16.86 12.25 -7.10
N PRO A 9 -16.61 11.91 -8.37
CA PRO A 9 -15.24 11.65 -8.85
C PRO A 9 -14.23 12.77 -8.55
N SER A 10 -14.65 14.03 -8.34
CA SER A 10 -13.73 15.10 -7.94
C SER A 10 -13.23 14.98 -6.49
N ASP A 11 -13.97 14.27 -5.64
CA ASP A 11 -13.68 14.11 -4.22
C ASP A 11 -12.87 12.86 -3.89
N PHE A 12 -12.49 12.07 -4.91
CA PHE A 12 -11.82 10.79 -4.75
C PHE A 12 -10.69 10.61 -5.77
N GLN A 13 -9.54 10.13 -5.31
CA GLN A 13 -8.48 9.63 -6.17
C GLN A 13 -7.90 8.33 -5.61
N LEU A 14 -7.90 7.27 -6.43
CA LEU A 14 -7.21 6.03 -6.09
C LEU A 14 -5.69 6.24 -6.15
N CYS A 15 -4.97 5.89 -5.09
CA CYS A 15 -3.52 6.11 -4.99
C CYS A 15 -2.70 4.82 -5.15
N GLU A 16 -3.12 3.74 -4.51
CA GLU A 16 -2.43 2.44 -4.54
C GLU A 16 -3.43 1.33 -4.19
N MET A 17 -3.23 0.13 -4.74
CA MET A 17 -3.95 -1.07 -4.32
C MET A 17 -2.99 -2.24 -4.15
N ASP A 18 -3.25 -3.06 -3.14
CA ASP A 18 -2.68 -4.39 -3.01
C ASP A 18 -3.82 -5.42 -2.94
N THR A 19 -3.50 -6.68 -2.65
CA THR A 19 -4.41 -7.82 -2.74
C THR A 19 -5.71 -7.63 -1.94
N ASP A 20 -5.62 -7.03 -0.76
CA ASP A 20 -6.68 -6.88 0.22
C ASP A 20 -6.78 -5.46 0.80
N SER A 21 -6.10 -4.49 0.17
CA SER A 21 -6.10 -3.09 0.62
C SER A 21 -6.19 -2.10 -0.54
N ALA A 22 -6.83 -0.96 -0.27
CA ALA A 22 -6.95 0.15 -1.20
C ALA A 22 -6.63 1.45 -0.46
N TYR A 23 -5.73 2.26 -1.02
CA TYR A 23 -5.39 3.58 -0.53
C TYR A 23 -5.99 4.60 -1.48
N MET A 24 -6.72 5.56 -0.92
CA MET A 24 -7.42 6.60 -1.65
C MET A 24 -7.20 7.95 -0.97
N ALA A 25 -7.05 9.00 -1.78
CA ALA A 25 -7.12 10.37 -1.35
C ALA A 25 -8.57 10.85 -1.46
N ILE A 26 -9.00 11.63 -0.48
CA ILE A 26 -10.34 12.22 -0.42
C ILE A 26 -10.24 13.73 -0.16
N SER A 27 -11.23 14.50 -0.63
CA SER A 27 -11.23 15.97 -0.53
C SER A 27 -11.63 16.52 0.86
N ALA A 28 -12.02 15.66 1.79
CA ALA A 28 -12.43 16.02 3.15
C ALA A 28 -11.76 15.13 4.21
N PRO A 29 -11.82 15.49 5.50
CA PRO A 29 -11.17 14.73 6.57
C PRO A 29 -11.67 13.27 6.72
N HIS A 30 -12.96 13.02 6.46
CA HIS A 30 -13.55 11.69 6.58
C HIS A 30 -14.35 11.30 5.34
N LEU A 31 -14.43 9.99 5.07
CA LEU A 31 -15.17 9.43 3.92
C LEU A 31 -16.66 9.82 3.94
N ASP A 32 -17.26 9.90 5.13
CA ASP A 32 -18.67 10.27 5.31
C ASP A 32 -18.96 11.73 4.93
N ASP A 33 -17.93 12.58 4.90
CA ASP A 33 -18.07 14.01 4.59
C ASP A 33 -18.24 14.25 3.09
N ILE A 34 -17.66 13.40 2.24
CA ILE A 34 -17.72 13.50 0.77
C ILE A 34 -18.91 12.75 0.15
N ILE A 35 -19.79 12.18 0.98
CA ILE A 35 -21.01 11.51 0.48
C ILE A 35 -21.98 12.55 -0.07
N LYS A 36 -22.45 12.32 -1.31
CA LYS A 36 -23.43 13.15 -2.00
C LYS A 36 -24.63 13.41 -1.06
N PRO A 37 -24.98 14.67 -0.77
CA PRO A 37 -25.98 15.00 0.26
C PRO A 37 -27.32 14.27 0.10
N HIS A 38 -27.80 14.11 -1.14
CA HIS A 38 -29.07 13.45 -1.46
C HIS A 38 -29.03 11.91 -1.36
N LEU A 39 -27.86 11.30 -1.15
CA LEU A 39 -27.68 9.86 -0.99
C LEU A 39 -27.26 9.45 0.43
N ARG A 40 -27.10 10.41 1.37
CA ARG A 40 -26.61 10.12 2.73
C ARG A 40 -27.47 9.09 3.46
N ASP A 41 -28.79 9.19 3.35
CA ASP A 41 -29.72 8.25 3.99
C ASP A 41 -29.57 6.84 3.42
N GLU A 42 -29.30 6.72 2.12
CA GLU A 42 -29.11 5.44 1.45
C GLU A 42 -27.74 4.83 1.79
N TYR A 43 -26.69 5.65 1.73
CA TYR A 43 -25.36 5.28 2.19
C TYR A 43 -25.41 4.75 3.63
N GLN A 44 -26.08 5.43 4.54
CA GLN A 44 -26.15 5.01 5.94
C GLN A 44 -26.87 3.66 6.13
N ARG A 45 -27.86 3.34 5.29
CA ARG A 45 -28.52 2.02 5.29
C ARG A 45 -27.60 0.91 4.79
N GLU A 46 -26.72 1.21 3.83
CA GLU A 46 -25.84 0.22 3.19
C GLU A 46 -24.45 0.13 3.85
N LYS A 47 -24.02 1.15 4.62
CA LYS A 47 -22.66 1.30 5.18
C LYS A 47 -22.19 0.06 5.92
N SER A 48 -23.03 -0.52 6.78
CA SER A 48 -22.70 -1.70 7.59
C SER A 48 -22.51 -3.00 6.79
N SER A 49 -22.89 -3.01 5.50
CA SER A 49 -22.62 -4.14 4.60
C SER A 49 -21.16 -4.16 4.13
N TRP A 50 -20.47 -3.02 4.19
CA TRP A 50 -19.12 -2.84 3.66
C TRP A 50 -18.10 -2.47 4.74
N PHE A 51 -18.53 -1.75 5.78
CA PHE A 51 -17.69 -1.22 6.85
C PHE A 51 -18.17 -1.71 8.23
N PRO A 52 -17.27 -1.80 9.23
CA PRO A 52 -17.64 -2.16 10.59
C PRO A 52 -18.57 -1.12 11.22
N ARG A 53 -19.50 -1.59 12.04
CA ARG A 53 -20.34 -0.73 12.89
C ARG A 53 -19.52 -0.19 14.06
N ASP A 54 -19.86 1.02 14.48
CA ASP A 54 -19.17 1.77 15.52
C ASP A 54 -20.08 2.21 16.68
N ASP A 55 -21.37 1.84 16.63
CA ASP A 55 -22.46 2.20 17.54
C ASP A 55 -22.30 1.66 18.96
N THR A 56 -21.84 0.42 19.11
CA THR A 56 -21.57 -0.20 20.42
C THR A 56 -20.17 -0.81 20.51
N PRO A 57 -19.56 -0.88 21.71
CA PRO A 57 -18.29 -1.58 21.89
C PRO A 57 -18.34 -3.04 21.46
N ASP A 58 -19.47 -3.72 21.69
CA ASP A 58 -19.67 -5.13 21.32
C ASP A 58 -19.72 -5.31 19.81
N HIS A 59 -20.46 -4.46 19.10
CA HIS A 59 -20.47 -4.47 17.63
C HIS A 59 -19.07 -4.18 17.06
N ARG A 60 -18.36 -3.19 17.60
CA ARG A 60 -16.99 -2.87 17.17
C ARG A 60 -16.02 -4.05 17.37
N ALA A 61 -16.12 -4.73 18.51
CA ALA A 61 -15.28 -5.89 18.80
C ALA A 61 -15.59 -7.09 17.89
N TYR A 62 -16.87 -7.30 17.59
CA TYR A 62 -17.34 -8.35 16.68
C TYR A 62 -16.92 -8.06 15.23
N ASP A 63 -17.24 -6.86 14.72
CA ASP A 63 -17.01 -6.47 13.33
C ASP A 63 -15.52 -6.36 12.99
N LYS A 64 -14.65 -6.12 13.99
CA LYS A 64 -13.19 -6.23 13.84
C LYS A 64 -12.75 -7.62 13.38
N ARG A 65 -13.52 -8.67 13.69
CA ARG A 65 -13.24 -10.06 13.32
C ARG A 65 -14.12 -10.58 12.18
N THR A 66 -15.14 -9.81 11.77
CA THR A 66 -16.04 -10.17 10.68
C THR A 66 -15.29 -10.15 9.34
N PRO A 67 -15.25 -11.28 8.61
CA PRO A 67 -14.67 -11.35 7.27
C PRO A 67 -15.44 -10.48 6.27
N GLY A 68 -14.76 -10.00 5.23
CA GLY A 68 -15.39 -9.24 4.13
C GLY A 68 -15.59 -7.74 4.40
N LEU A 69 -15.56 -7.28 5.65
CA LEU A 69 -15.65 -5.85 5.96
C LEU A 69 -14.31 -5.14 5.73
N PHE A 70 -14.35 -3.99 5.04
CA PHE A 70 -13.23 -3.07 4.90
C PHE A 70 -12.97 -2.34 6.21
N LYS A 71 -11.72 -2.37 6.67
CA LYS A 71 -11.30 -1.80 7.94
C LYS A 71 -10.19 -0.78 7.67
N VAL A 72 -10.28 0.39 8.30
CA VAL A 72 -9.23 1.41 8.18
C VAL A 72 -7.96 0.87 8.84
N GLU A 73 -6.93 0.60 8.04
CA GLU A 73 -5.62 0.19 8.54
C GLU A 73 -4.70 1.38 8.86
N TRP A 74 -4.86 2.47 8.11
CA TRP A 74 -4.02 3.66 8.19
C TRP A 74 -4.74 4.85 7.55
N GLU A 75 -4.57 6.03 8.14
CA GLU A 75 -5.02 7.33 7.63
C GLU A 75 -3.94 8.39 7.92
N GLY A 76 -3.91 9.46 7.13
CA GLY A 76 -2.95 10.54 7.28
C GLY A 76 -3.00 11.53 6.11
N ASP A 77 -1.97 12.37 6.00
CA ASP A 77 -1.96 13.54 5.11
C ASP A 77 -1.73 13.19 3.64
N GLY A 78 -1.08 12.05 3.35
CA GLY A 78 -0.90 11.62 1.98
C GLY A 78 0.00 10.40 1.79
N ILE A 79 0.22 10.07 0.52
CA ILE A 79 0.97 8.90 0.08
C ILE A 79 1.86 9.25 -1.13
N VAL A 80 3.08 8.71 -1.14
CA VAL A 80 3.97 8.69 -2.30
C VAL A 80 4.10 7.24 -2.75
N ALA A 81 3.41 6.86 -3.84
CA ALA A 81 3.39 5.50 -4.37
C ALA A 81 4.23 5.41 -5.66
N LEU A 82 5.18 4.46 -5.71
CA LEU A 82 6.07 4.28 -6.87
C LEU A 82 5.62 3.12 -7.74
N CYS A 83 5.49 1.94 -7.13
CA CYS A 83 5.02 0.73 -7.78
C CYS A 83 4.45 -0.22 -6.73
N SER A 84 3.89 -1.34 -7.18
CA SER A 84 3.30 -2.36 -6.31
C SER A 84 4.17 -2.67 -5.10
N LYS A 85 3.61 -2.46 -3.90
CA LYS A 85 4.25 -2.75 -2.60
C LYS A 85 5.50 -1.90 -2.31
N THR A 86 5.58 -0.71 -2.93
CA THR A 86 6.64 0.29 -2.71
C THR A 86 6.02 1.68 -2.64
N TYR A 87 5.63 2.10 -1.43
CA TYR A 87 4.98 3.38 -1.18
C TYR A 87 5.30 3.92 0.24
N TYR A 88 5.14 5.21 0.44
CA TYR A 88 5.32 5.89 1.72
C TYR A 88 4.09 6.69 2.09
N CYS A 89 3.43 6.35 3.20
CA CYS A 89 2.34 7.14 3.73
C CYS A 89 2.86 8.07 4.84
N PHE A 90 2.42 9.33 4.85
CA PHE A 90 2.86 10.35 5.81
C PHE A 90 1.69 11.07 6.49
N GLY A 91 1.86 11.47 7.75
CA GLY A 91 0.83 12.13 8.57
C GLY A 91 1.26 12.22 10.03
N GLU A 92 0.34 12.00 10.98
CA GLU A 92 0.70 11.87 12.41
C GLU A 92 1.69 10.70 12.62
N LYS A 93 1.51 9.63 11.86
CA LYS A 93 2.40 8.47 11.88
C LYS A 93 2.73 8.00 10.47
N ASP A 94 4.02 8.02 10.17
CA ASP A 94 4.53 7.57 8.89
C ASP A 94 4.53 6.03 8.75
N LYS A 95 4.29 5.57 7.52
CA LYS A 95 4.33 4.16 7.13
C LYS A 95 5.14 4.00 5.85
N ALA A 96 6.41 3.62 6.01
CA ALA A 96 7.27 3.21 4.90
C ALA A 96 6.96 1.77 4.48
N VAL A 97 6.69 1.53 3.19
CA VAL A 97 6.53 0.20 2.60
C VAL A 97 7.49 0.08 1.41
N CYS A 98 8.50 -0.79 1.53
CA CYS A 98 9.43 -1.07 0.44
C CYS A 98 9.67 -2.58 0.36
N LYS A 99 9.08 -3.22 -0.63
CA LYS A 99 9.24 -4.67 -0.80
C LYS A 99 10.71 -5.02 -1.05
N GLY A 100 11.20 -6.00 -0.30
CA GLY A 100 12.52 -6.58 -0.53
C GLY A 100 13.66 -5.88 0.19
N LEU A 101 13.44 -4.74 0.86
CA LEU A 101 14.40 -4.10 1.76
C LEU A 101 14.04 -4.33 3.24
N ASN A 102 15.08 -4.47 4.07
CA ASN A 102 14.94 -4.53 5.51
C ASN A 102 14.92 -3.13 6.11
N LYS A 103 13.79 -2.74 6.72
CA LYS A 103 13.59 -1.43 7.36
C LYS A 103 14.47 -1.18 8.58
N LYS A 104 15.02 -2.24 9.22
CA LYS A 104 15.89 -2.09 10.40
C LYS A 104 17.33 -1.75 10.04
N THR A 105 17.75 -2.08 8.82
CA THR A 105 19.15 -1.89 8.36
C THR A 105 19.30 -0.77 7.35
N ASN A 106 18.18 -0.17 6.93
CA ASN A 106 18.14 0.91 5.96
C ASN A 106 17.31 2.03 6.56
N ASP A 107 17.81 3.25 6.46
CA ASP A 107 17.01 4.44 6.75
C ASP A 107 16.09 4.69 5.55
N ILE A 108 14.79 4.58 5.77
CA ILE A 108 13.78 4.69 4.73
C ILE A 108 12.91 5.90 5.06
N THR A 109 13.11 6.97 4.30
CA THR A 109 12.45 8.26 4.48
C THR A 109 11.53 8.58 3.31
N LYS A 110 10.61 9.53 3.50
CA LYS A 110 9.76 10.07 2.42
C LYS A 110 10.58 10.56 1.22
N MET A 111 11.74 11.17 1.47
CA MET A 111 12.61 11.71 0.42
C MET A 111 13.12 10.64 -0.54
N ASN A 112 13.40 9.43 -0.05
CA ASN A 112 13.82 8.32 -0.93
C ASN A 112 12.77 7.99 -2.00
N TYR A 113 11.48 8.19 -1.71
CA TYR A 113 10.39 7.95 -2.66
C TYR A 113 10.17 9.15 -3.58
N LEU A 114 10.20 10.37 -3.03
CA LEU A 114 10.08 11.60 -3.83
C LEU A 114 11.21 11.72 -4.87
N GLU A 115 12.45 11.48 -4.46
CA GLU A 115 13.60 11.53 -5.37
C GLU A 115 13.50 10.47 -6.48
N ALA A 116 13.01 9.28 -6.17
CA ALA A 116 12.80 8.24 -7.18
C ALA A 116 11.70 8.62 -8.18
N LEU A 117 10.64 9.28 -7.70
CA LEU A 117 9.54 9.77 -8.53
C LEU A 117 9.99 10.94 -9.44
N GLU A 118 10.71 11.91 -8.87
CA GLU A 118 11.16 13.11 -9.58
C GLU A 118 12.29 12.83 -10.56
N ASN A 119 13.29 12.03 -10.15
CA ASN A 119 14.49 11.80 -10.97
C ASN A 119 14.37 10.56 -11.85
N GLN A 120 13.32 9.75 -11.69
CA GLN A 120 13.12 8.49 -12.39
C GLN A 120 14.33 7.55 -12.26
N ARG A 121 14.95 7.53 -11.07
CA ARG A 121 16.11 6.68 -10.75
C ARG A 121 15.78 5.83 -9.54
N ALA A 122 16.01 4.52 -9.67
CA ALA A 122 15.92 3.63 -8.54
C ALA A 122 17.02 3.94 -7.52
N GLY A 123 16.68 3.86 -6.24
CA GLY A 123 17.66 3.90 -5.18
C GLY A 123 18.24 2.51 -4.88
N GLU A 124 19.02 2.43 -3.81
CA GLU A 124 19.60 1.19 -3.35
C GLU A 124 19.45 1.05 -1.84
N GLY A 125 19.52 -0.19 -1.36
CA GLY A 125 19.60 -0.49 0.06
C GLY A 125 20.37 -1.78 0.31
N VAL A 126 20.84 -1.95 1.54
CA VAL A 126 21.63 -3.11 1.95
C VAL A 126 20.80 -3.98 2.89
N ASN A 127 20.58 -5.22 2.48
CA ASN A 127 20.04 -6.24 3.37
C ASN A 127 21.18 -6.99 4.03
N ARG A 128 21.11 -7.10 5.35
CA ARG A 128 21.99 -7.95 6.14
C ARG A 128 21.19 -9.10 6.71
N GLY A 129 21.74 -10.31 6.65
CA GLY A 129 21.09 -11.49 7.17
C GLY A 129 22.07 -12.63 7.38
N PHE A 130 21.54 -13.79 7.75
CA PHE A 130 22.32 -15.00 7.94
C PHE A 130 21.92 -16.05 6.90
N ARG A 131 22.88 -16.85 6.48
CA ARG A 131 22.65 -17.98 5.57
C ARG A 131 23.54 -19.15 5.98
N MET A 132 22.93 -20.33 6.03
CA MET A 132 23.65 -21.58 6.17
C MET A 132 24.41 -21.90 4.88
N ARG A 133 25.71 -22.16 4.96
CA ARG A 133 26.49 -22.76 3.87
C ARG A 133 27.29 -23.92 4.44
N SER A 134 27.13 -25.09 3.84
CA SER A 134 27.74 -26.32 4.34
C SER A 134 27.31 -26.58 5.80
N ASP A 135 28.26 -26.53 6.72
CA ASP A 135 28.14 -26.73 8.16
C ASP A 135 28.37 -25.44 8.98
N GLY A 136 28.52 -24.27 8.33
CA GLY A 136 28.63 -22.97 8.97
C GLY A 136 27.45 -22.01 8.75
N MET A 137 27.14 -21.21 9.78
CA MET A 137 26.24 -20.04 9.68
C MET A 137 27.07 -18.80 9.33
N TYR A 138 26.71 -18.11 8.25
CA TYR A 138 27.43 -16.93 7.77
C TYR A 138 26.53 -15.71 7.71
N THR A 139 27.07 -14.55 8.10
CA THR A 139 26.46 -13.26 7.80
C THR A 139 26.70 -12.93 6.33
N TYR A 140 25.69 -12.44 5.64
CA TYR A 140 25.83 -11.89 4.29
C TYR A 140 25.30 -10.46 4.25
N GLU A 141 25.87 -9.69 3.32
CA GLU A 141 25.32 -8.41 2.88
C GLU A 141 24.91 -8.55 1.42
N GLN A 142 23.75 -8.01 1.08
CA GLN A 142 23.25 -7.96 -0.28
C GLN A 142 22.81 -6.54 -0.59
N VAL A 143 23.51 -5.90 -1.54
CA VAL A 143 23.06 -4.66 -2.17
C VAL A 143 21.86 -4.98 -3.06
N LYS A 144 20.80 -4.21 -2.89
CA LYS A 144 19.56 -4.35 -3.66
C LYS A 144 19.17 -3.03 -4.25
N THR A 145 18.80 -3.05 -5.53
CA THR A 145 18.00 -1.99 -6.13
C THR A 145 16.66 -1.91 -5.41
N ALA A 146 16.26 -0.69 -5.04
CA ALA A 146 15.07 -0.38 -4.26
C ALA A 146 14.44 0.92 -4.76
N PHE A 147 13.30 1.32 -4.19
CA PHE A 147 12.60 2.55 -4.58
C PHE A 147 12.40 2.64 -6.11
N THR A 148 12.04 1.51 -6.74
CA THR A 148 11.88 1.43 -8.18
C THR A 148 10.52 1.99 -8.57
N TYR A 149 10.45 2.79 -9.64
CA TYR A 149 9.20 3.24 -10.25
C TYR A 149 8.55 2.17 -11.15
N PHE A 150 9.27 1.07 -11.43
CA PHE A 150 8.79 0.00 -12.31
C PHE A 150 9.04 -1.38 -11.69
N TYR A 151 7.96 -2.14 -11.52
CA TYR A 151 8.00 -3.53 -11.03
C TYR A 151 7.29 -4.46 -12.01
N PRO A 152 7.98 -4.91 -13.08
CA PRO A 152 7.37 -5.80 -14.06
C PRO A 152 7.34 -7.23 -13.53
N LYS A 153 6.37 -8.00 -14.02
CA LYS A 153 6.49 -9.46 -14.00
C LYS A 153 7.67 -9.87 -14.90
N ARG A 154 8.21 -11.06 -14.68
CA ARG A 154 9.35 -11.59 -15.42
C ARG A 154 8.95 -12.89 -16.11
N ARG A 155 9.51 -13.15 -17.29
CA ARG A 155 9.38 -14.43 -18.00
C ARG A 155 10.39 -15.43 -17.41
N VAL A 156 9.94 -16.63 -17.08
CA VAL A 156 10.83 -17.73 -16.73
C VAL A 156 11.51 -18.23 -18.01
N ALA A 157 12.82 -18.37 -17.99
CA ALA A 157 13.59 -18.89 -19.12
C ALA A 157 13.42 -20.41 -19.25
N ASP A 158 13.87 -20.98 -20.36
CA ASP A 158 13.70 -22.40 -20.68
C ASP A 158 14.39 -23.34 -19.67
N ASP A 159 15.36 -22.84 -18.90
CA ASP A 159 16.02 -23.58 -17.81
C ASP A 159 15.13 -23.77 -16.57
N GLY A 160 13.95 -23.13 -16.53
CA GLY A 160 13.01 -23.19 -15.41
C GLY A 160 13.48 -22.47 -14.13
N VAL A 161 14.62 -21.77 -14.18
CA VAL A 161 15.27 -21.16 -13.00
C VAL A 161 15.55 -19.68 -13.23
N SER A 162 16.14 -19.37 -14.38
CA SER A 162 16.46 -18.00 -14.75
C SER A 162 15.21 -17.24 -15.14
N THR A 163 15.23 -15.92 -14.96
CA THR A 163 14.13 -15.07 -15.38
C THR A 163 14.64 -13.88 -16.17
N THR A 164 13.88 -13.47 -17.19
CA THR A 164 14.17 -12.29 -18.01
C THR A 164 12.99 -11.31 -17.98
N TYR A 165 13.21 -10.10 -18.50
CA TYR A 165 12.17 -9.09 -18.59
C TYR A 165 11.06 -9.52 -19.56
N LEU A 166 9.87 -9.00 -19.35
CA LEU A 166 8.81 -9.05 -20.34
C LEU A 166 9.14 -8.07 -21.48
N ASP A 167 8.65 -8.39 -22.67
CA ASP A 167 8.75 -7.53 -23.85
C ASP A 167 7.67 -6.43 -23.73
N LEU A 168 7.92 -5.43 -22.88
CA LEU A 168 7.01 -4.32 -22.51
C LEU A 168 7.46 -2.98 -23.08
#